data_AF-A0A4P8HC02-F1
#
_entry.id   AF-A0A4P8HC02-F1
#
_cell.length_a   1.000
_cell.length_b   1.000
_cell.length_c   1.000
_cell.angle_alpha   90.00
_cell.angle_beta   90.00
_cell.angle_gamma   90.00
#
_symmetry.space_group_name_H-M   'P 1'
#
loop_
_entity.id
_entity.type
_entity.pdbx_description
1 polymer ?
#
loop_
_entity_poly.entity_id
_entity_poly.type
_entity_poly.pdbx_seq_one_letter_code
_entity_poly.pdbx_strand_id
1 'polypeptide(L)'
;MPSRDPPENGAKRSVCHNPVQHLSCDSHHTEVSRGAWTRKAHTVTHDLVRRPRWKRTALVALALGLLAILGGFLAGPAAASAVAATDTLAGGTAPVISGSLRNEGEPLAGVRITATGDAGTVETTSEDDGRWQIEVPAKGTYSVELDESTLPDGVSLADGQENPREVSFGNTTRAGVIFQFGAGGGAAAAPAPSGADDTTAVPSSPPTAGETAAPGTTTDTGTGGRAFGVVLGARARAGLTFGLILALCSVGLNLILGTTGLNNFSHGETVTLGAVLAFAFAALGLPMWLAIIAAVAGGGLYGYLNDTLLWRPLRRRRAGLVPMMIVSIGFALTVRYILQFFFGGSTRQLPYAQGPVFDLGPFSITRNNLVSMLVALAVVIIVSLLLMKSKIGKATRAVADNPALASASGIDVDRVIRIIWITGAALAALGGILYAYYRPGVTFNMGQQILLMMFAAVTLGGLGTVFGALVGSLIVGIFVEISTIWLSADLKYVGALVIMILVLVFRPQGILGRKERIG
;
A
#
# COMPACT_ATOMS: atom_id res chain seq x y z
N MET A 1 8.76 77.22 31.44
CA MET A 1 8.97 76.98 29.99
C MET A 1 7.83 77.63 29.23
N PRO A 2 8.07 78.39 28.15
CA PRO A 2 7.19 79.46 27.69
C PRO A 2 6.47 79.21 26.33
N SER A 3 5.36 79.94 26.13
CA SER A 3 4.93 80.72 24.95
C SER A 3 4.70 80.14 23.52
N ARG A 4 3.50 80.48 22.99
CA ARG A 4 3.16 81.14 21.67
C ARG A 4 3.36 80.41 20.31
N ASP A 5 2.21 80.14 19.65
CA ASP A 5 1.74 80.55 18.29
C ASP A 5 2.45 80.17 16.94
N PRO A 6 1.70 80.17 15.79
CA PRO A 6 1.84 79.32 14.57
C PRO A 6 2.55 79.99 13.36
N PRO A 7 2.57 79.41 12.11
CA PRO A 7 1.54 79.74 11.07
C PRO A 7 1.29 78.73 9.90
N GLU A 8 0.23 79.02 9.11
CA GLU A 8 0.04 78.97 7.62
C GLU A 8 0.58 77.81 6.74
N ASN A 9 0.04 77.36 5.60
CA ASN A 9 -0.90 77.80 4.55
C ASN A 9 -1.19 76.52 3.69
N GLY A 10 -2.27 76.29 2.93
CA GLY A 10 -3.40 77.09 2.49
C GLY A 10 -4.22 76.31 1.44
N ALA A 11 -5.25 76.98 0.93
CA ALA A 11 -6.02 76.73 -0.29
C ALA A 11 -7.41 76.03 -0.20
N LYS A 12 -8.41 76.91 0.00
CA LYS A 12 -9.62 77.14 -0.85
C LYS A 12 -10.77 76.10 -0.74
N ARG A 13 -11.86 76.50 -0.06
CA ARG A 13 -13.15 77.04 -0.62
C ARG A 13 -14.03 75.94 -1.23
N SER A 14 -15.34 75.86 -1.02
CA SER A 14 -16.30 76.60 -0.20
C SER A 14 -17.65 75.88 -0.32
N VAL A 15 -18.34 75.78 0.81
CA VAL A 15 -19.76 75.48 0.98
C VAL A 15 -20.64 76.59 0.39
N CYS A 16 -21.93 76.28 0.13
CA CYS A 16 -23.17 77.11 0.25
C CYS A 16 -24.12 76.81 -0.93
N HIS A 17 -25.45 76.76 -0.85
CA HIS A 17 -26.46 77.02 0.20
C HIS A 17 -27.85 76.49 -0.29
N ASN A 18 -28.78 76.33 0.65
CA ASN A 18 -30.26 76.12 0.60
C ASN A 18 -31.00 77.17 -0.31
N PRO A 19 -32.36 77.26 -0.50
CA PRO A 19 -33.52 76.57 0.14
C PRO A 19 -34.81 76.30 -0.71
N VAL A 20 -35.77 75.59 -0.10
CA VAL A 20 -37.26 75.69 -0.14
C VAL A 20 -37.93 76.45 -1.30
N GLN A 21 -38.90 75.80 -2.00
CA GLN A 21 -40.13 76.47 -2.46
C GLN A 21 -41.33 75.50 -2.64
N HIS A 22 -42.45 75.94 -2.09
CA HIS A 22 -43.81 75.39 -2.13
C HIS A 22 -44.40 75.38 -3.56
N LEU A 23 -45.23 74.38 -3.87
CA LEU A 23 -46.34 74.51 -4.81
C LEU A 23 -47.56 73.74 -4.29
N SER A 24 -48.63 74.51 -4.12
CA SER A 24 -49.99 74.15 -3.70
C SER A 24 -50.85 73.88 -4.95
N CYS A 25 -51.76 72.90 -4.90
CA CYS A 25 -53.23 73.08 -5.02
C CYS A 25 -53.96 71.78 -5.45
N ASP A 26 -54.96 71.44 -4.64
CA ASP A 26 -56.32 71.00 -4.97
C ASP A 26 -56.57 69.80 -5.91
N SER A 27 -57.05 68.67 -5.40
CA SER A 27 -58.41 68.34 -4.89
C SER A 27 -59.39 67.97 -6.01
N HIS A 28 -59.76 66.68 -6.08
CA HIS A 28 -61.11 66.21 -6.35
C HIS A 28 -61.23 64.67 -6.16
N HIS A 29 -62.11 64.34 -5.21
CA HIS A 29 -62.84 63.10 -4.95
C HIS A 29 -62.78 61.94 -5.97
N THR A 30 -62.56 60.72 -5.47
CA THR A 30 -63.61 59.68 -5.44
C THR A 30 -63.25 58.54 -4.47
N GLU A 31 -64.28 58.14 -3.74
CA GLU A 31 -64.33 57.19 -2.62
C GLU A 31 -64.50 55.74 -3.13
N VAL A 32 -64.64 54.77 -2.21
CA VAL A 32 -64.88 53.30 -2.38
C VAL A 32 -63.58 52.46 -2.34
N SER A 33 -63.30 51.57 -1.38
CA SER A 33 -64.04 50.98 -0.27
C SER A 33 -63.06 50.46 0.79
N ARG A 34 -63.47 50.47 2.07
CA ARG A 34 -62.78 49.81 3.18
C ARG A 34 -62.99 48.29 3.09
N GLY A 35 -61.90 47.51 3.11
CA GLY A 35 -61.93 46.05 3.14
C GLY A 35 -60.84 45.46 4.04
N ALA A 36 -61.21 45.26 5.30
CA ALA A 36 -60.72 44.25 6.24
C ALA A 36 -59.22 43.85 6.20
N TRP A 37 -58.47 44.45 7.13
CA TRP A 37 -57.28 43.84 7.73
C TRP A 37 -57.67 42.52 8.43
N THR A 38 -57.29 41.38 7.85
CA THR A 38 -57.20 40.12 8.60
C THR A 38 -55.80 39.57 8.47
N ARG A 39 -55.09 39.56 9.61
CA ARG A 39 -53.81 38.89 9.82
C ARG A 39 -53.96 37.41 9.48
N LYS A 40 -53.40 36.96 8.35
CA LYS A 40 -53.15 35.53 8.14
C LYS A 40 -51.96 35.14 9.00
N ALA A 41 -52.27 34.45 10.09
CA ALA A 41 -51.32 33.80 10.98
C ALA A 41 -50.38 32.89 10.18
N HIS A 42 -49.09 33.03 10.46
CA HIS A 42 -48.06 32.08 10.11
C HIS A 42 -48.43 30.69 10.64
N THR A 43 -48.85 29.80 9.75
CA THR A 43 -48.75 28.36 9.99
C THR A 43 -47.46 27.91 9.30
N VAL A 44 -46.36 27.99 10.05
CA VAL A 44 -45.12 27.30 9.70
C VAL A 44 -45.39 25.81 9.84
N THR A 45 -45.85 25.19 8.76
CA THR A 45 -45.79 23.73 8.67
C THR A 45 -44.32 23.36 8.61
N HIS A 46 -43.80 22.80 9.70
CA HIS A 46 -42.55 22.07 9.70
C HIS A 46 -42.66 20.95 8.66
N ASP A 47 -42.22 21.22 7.44
CA ASP A 47 -41.91 20.18 6.47
C ASP A 47 -40.79 19.35 7.09
N LEU A 48 -41.19 18.25 7.73
CA LEU A 48 -40.31 17.15 8.08
C LEU A 48 -39.65 16.70 6.78
N VAL A 49 -38.43 17.20 6.56
CA VAL A 49 -37.53 16.79 5.48
C VAL A 49 -37.43 15.27 5.55
N ARG A 50 -38.27 14.59 4.75
CA ARG A 50 -38.24 13.14 4.60
C ARG A 50 -36.89 12.82 3.97
N ARG A 51 -35.91 12.50 4.82
CA ARG A 51 -34.60 11.99 4.39
C ARG A 51 -34.90 10.81 3.47
N PRO A 52 -34.54 10.87 2.18
CA PRO A 52 -35.10 9.95 1.21
C PRO A 52 -34.60 8.55 1.57
N ARG A 53 -35.55 7.62 1.79
CA ARG A 53 -35.31 6.25 2.27
C ARG A 53 -34.28 5.50 1.41
N TRP A 54 -34.14 5.90 0.14
CA TRP A 54 -33.13 5.36 -0.78
C TRP A 54 -31.68 5.54 -0.30
N LYS A 55 -31.37 6.55 0.55
CA LYS A 55 -30.01 6.76 1.09
C LYS A 55 -29.66 5.70 2.13
N ARG A 56 -30.64 5.28 2.93
CA ARG A 56 -30.48 4.18 3.90
C ARG A 56 -30.40 2.85 3.15
N THR A 57 -31.25 2.63 2.14
CA THR A 57 -31.17 1.39 1.34
C THR A 57 -29.90 1.31 0.50
N ALA A 58 -29.32 2.42 0.06
CA ALA A 58 -28.07 2.45 -0.69
C ALA A 58 -26.82 2.23 0.19
N LEU A 59 -26.79 2.78 1.41
CA LEU A 59 -25.75 2.45 2.41
C LEU A 59 -25.86 1.00 2.87
N VAL A 60 -27.09 0.50 3.06
CA VAL A 60 -27.36 -0.90 3.34
C VAL A 60 -26.99 -1.79 2.14
N ALA A 61 -27.18 -1.34 0.90
CA ALA A 61 -26.76 -2.07 -0.29
C ALA A 61 -25.24 -2.05 -0.53
N LEU A 62 -24.52 -0.98 -0.15
CA LEU A 62 -23.05 -0.96 -0.10
C LEU A 62 -22.55 -1.93 0.97
N ALA A 63 -23.15 -1.87 2.16
CA ALA A 63 -22.84 -2.76 3.27
C ALA A 63 -23.14 -4.21 2.89
N LEU A 64 -24.29 -4.52 2.28
CA LEU A 64 -24.68 -5.85 1.79
C LEU A 64 -23.88 -6.29 0.56
N GLY A 65 -23.45 -5.36 -0.30
CA GLY A 65 -22.57 -5.66 -1.44
C GLY A 65 -21.17 -6.03 -0.96
N LEU A 66 -20.62 -5.29 0.01
CA LEU A 66 -19.44 -5.73 0.75
C LEU A 66 -19.73 -7.05 1.47
N LEU A 67 -20.85 -7.19 2.18
CA LEU A 67 -21.21 -8.40 2.93
C LEU A 67 -21.50 -9.62 2.05
N ALA A 68 -21.84 -9.46 0.78
CA ALA A 68 -22.06 -10.55 -0.17
C ALA A 68 -20.74 -10.98 -0.83
N ILE A 69 -19.88 -10.01 -1.15
CA ILE A 69 -18.50 -10.25 -1.61
C ILE A 69 -17.67 -10.88 -0.46
N LEU A 70 -17.93 -10.46 0.78
CA LEU A 70 -17.34 -11.00 2.02
C LEU A 70 -18.12 -12.21 2.54
N GLY A 71 -19.39 -12.40 2.17
CA GLY A 71 -20.20 -13.57 2.49
C GLY A 71 -19.71 -14.83 1.78
N GLY A 72 -18.99 -14.66 0.67
CA GLY A 72 -18.15 -15.71 0.08
C GLY A 72 -17.05 -16.23 1.01
N PHE A 73 -16.67 -15.50 2.07
CA PHE A 73 -15.79 -15.99 3.16
C PHE A 73 -16.54 -16.74 4.27
N LEU A 74 -17.85 -16.51 4.44
CA LEU A 74 -18.70 -17.20 5.42
C LEU A 74 -19.19 -18.56 4.92
N ALA A 75 -19.14 -18.79 3.61
CA ALA A 75 -18.98 -20.13 3.09
C ALA A 75 -17.60 -20.61 3.56
N GLY A 76 -17.53 -21.13 4.79
CA GLY A 76 -16.39 -21.91 5.24
C GLY A 76 -16.04 -22.93 4.16
N PRO A 77 -14.78 -23.37 4.09
CA PRO A 77 -14.41 -24.34 3.08
C PRO A 77 -15.39 -25.50 3.21
N ALA A 78 -16.30 -25.67 2.24
CA ALA A 78 -16.87 -26.97 1.99
C ALA A 78 -15.63 -27.84 1.90
N ALA A 79 -15.47 -28.77 2.85
CA ALA A 79 -14.30 -29.60 3.02
C ALA A 79 -13.85 -30.05 1.63
N ALA A 80 -12.97 -29.25 1.03
CA ALA A 80 -12.38 -29.53 -0.24
C ALA A 80 -11.34 -30.49 0.24
N SER A 81 -11.71 -31.77 0.15
CA SER A 81 -10.83 -32.89 0.35
C SER A 81 -9.48 -32.40 -0.08
N ALA A 82 -8.53 -32.35 0.86
CA ALA A 82 -7.14 -32.24 0.49
C ALA A 82 -7.01 -33.28 -0.61
N VAL A 83 -6.83 -32.83 -1.85
CA VAL A 83 -6.23 -33.69 -2.85
C VAL A 83 -4.87 -33.89 -2.21
N ALA A 84 -4.78 -34.99 -1.46
CA ALA A 84 -3.55 -35.63 -1.11
C ALA A 84 -2.93 -35.87 -2.48
N ALA A 85 -2.18 -34.87 -2.96
CA ALA A 85 -1.07 -35.11 -3.82
C ALA A 85 -0.20 -36.02 -2.96
N THR A 86 -0.45 -37.32 -3.11
CA THR A 86 0.49 -38.36 -2.75
C THR A 86 1.59 -38.18 -3.78
N ASP A 87 2.38 -37.12 -3.59
CA ASP A 87 3.58 -36.89 -4.34
C ASP A 87 4.61 -37.79 -3.68
N THR A 88 4.45 -39.08 -3.95
CA THR A 88 5.54 -40.05 -3.91
C THR A 88 6.56 -39.54 -4.93
N LEU A 89 7.36 -38.57 -4.50
CA LEU A 89 8.57 -38.18 -5.21
C LEU A 89 9.50 -39.38 -5.14
N ALA A 90 9.45 -40.20 -6.19
CA ALA A 90 10.56 -41.04 -6.56
C ALA A 90 11.79 -40.12 -6.72
N GLY A 91 12.64 -40.10 -5.68
CA GLY A 91 13.97 -39.48 -5.70
C GLY A 91 14.15 -38.10 -5.04
N GLY A 92 13.20 -37.59 -4.25
CA GLY A 92 13.33 -36.27 -3.59
C GLY A 92 13.96 -36.33 -2.18
N THR A 93 14.88 -35.40 -1.86
CA THR A 93 15.48 -35.23 -0.53
C THR A 93 14.43 -35.13 0.58
N ALA A 94 14.61 -35.86 1.68
CA ALA A 94 13.69 -35.86 2.82
C ALA A 94 13.48 -34.43 3.36
N PRO A 95 12.27 -34.06 3.82
CA PRO A 95 12.04 -32.79 4.47
C PRO A 95 12.83 -32.69 5.78
N VAL A 96 13.29 -31.48 6.09
CA VAL A 96 14.26 -31.20 7.15
C VAL A 96 13.76 -30.07 8.04
N ILE A 97 13.82 -30.26 9.35
CA ILE A 97 13.74 -29.18 10.34
C ILE A 97 15.17 -28.89 10.80
N SER A 98 15.56 -27.63 10.83
CA SER A 98 16.91 -27.23 11.25
C SER A 98 16.88 -26.00 12.13
N GLY A 99 17.91 -25.85 12.95
CA GLY A 99 18.11 -24.65 13.74
C GLY A 99 19.57 -24.52 14.19
N SER A 100 19.82 -23.46 14.93
CA SER A 100 21.10 -23.25 15.61
C SER A 100 20.83 -22.83 17.05
N LEU A 101 21.50 -23.46 17.99
CA LEU A 101 21.46 -23.14 19.41
C LEU A 101 22.70 -22.33 19.75
N ARG A 102 22.48 -21.07 20.13
CA ARG A 102 23.55 -20.16 20.52
C ARG A 102 23.13 -19.36 21.75
N ASN A 103 23.98 -19.34 22.76
CA ASN A 103 23.82 -18.49 23.94
C ASN A 103 24.96 -17.46 23.95
N GLU A 104 24.63 -16.17 23.95
CA GLU A 104 25.60 -15.05 23.92
C GLU A 104 26.70 -15.15 22.83
N GLY A 105 26.41 -15.87 21.73
CA GLY A 105 27.35 -16.07 20.63
C GLY A 105 28.12 -17.40 20.68
N GLU A 106 28.11 -18.10 21.81
CA GLU A 106 28.69 -19.43 21.97
C GLU A 106 27.73 -20.53 21.48
N PRO A 107 28.19 -21.49 20.67
CA PRO A 107 27.38 -22.62 20.22
C PRO A 107 27.10 -23.59 21.37
N LEU A 108 25.85 -24.08 21.46
CA LEU A 108 25.47 -25.11 22.43
C LEU A 108 25.45 -26.49 21.76
N ALA A 109 26.42 -27.33 22.10
CA ALA A 109 26.56 -28.69 21.60
C ALA A 109 25.89 -29.72 22.53
N GLY A 110 25.44 -30.85 21.98
CA GLY A 110 24.92 -31.98 22.78
C GLY A 110 23.50 -31.81 23.34
N VAL A 111 22.78 -30.75 22.96
CA VAL A 111 21.39 -30.52 23.39
C VAL A 111 20.45 -31.39 22.56
N ARG A 112 19.52 -32.09 23.21
CA ARG A 112 18.54 -32.96 22.54
C ARG A 112 17.32 -32.16 22.07
N ILE A 113 16.91 -32.40 20.84
CA ILE A 113 15.72 -31.83 20.21
C ILE A 113 14.85 -32.95 19.67
N THR A 114 13.56 -32.91 20.00
CA THR A 114 12.56 -33.90 19.59
C THR A 114 11.49 -33.23 18.73
N ALA A 115 11.23 -33.74 17.54
CA ALA A 115 10.14 -33.29 16.68
C ALA A 115 9.05 -34.36 16.63
N THR A 116 7.83 -34.00 17.06
CA THR A 116 6.66 -34.89 17.09
C THR A 116 5.58 -34.38 16.14
N GLY A 117 5.14 -35.21 15.20
CA GLY A 117 4.04 -34.89 14.29
C GLY A 117 3.22 -36.12 13.93
N ASP A 118 2.19 -35.94 13.09
CA ASP A 118 1.26 -37.01 12.69
C ASP A 118 1.95 -38.19 11.98
N ALA A 119 3.11 -37.95 11.37
CA ALA A 119 3.90 -38.95 10.64
C ALA A 119 4.99 -39.63 11.50
N GLY A 120 5.08 -39.32 12.80
CA GLY A 120 6.01 -39.93 13.74
C GLY A 120 6.84 -38.94 14.55
N THR A 121 7.61 -39.47 15.50
CA THR A 121 8.55 -38.73 16.36
C THR A 121 9.99 -39.02 15.94
N VAL A 122 10.80 -37.98 15.78
CA VAL A 122 12.22 -38.08 15.41
C VAL A 122 13.04 -37.17 16.32
N GLU A 123 14.21 -37.63 16.75
CA GLU A 123 15.09 -36.92 17.67
C GLU A 123 16.47 -36.69 17.04
N THR A 124 17.12 -35.58 17.41
CA THR A 124 18.52 -35.31 17.11
C THR A 124 19.21 -34.62 18.28
N THR A 125 20.53 -34.58 18.26
CA THR A 125 21.35 -33.75 19.13
C THR A 125 22.02 -32.63 18.35
N SER A 126 22.30 -31.49 18.99
CA SER A 126 23.08 -30.42 18.37
C SER A 126 24.56 -30.79 18.24
N GLU A 127 25.15 -30.41 17.09
CA GLU A 127 26.56 -30.57 16.75
C GLU A 127 27.45 -29.59 17.54
N ASP A 128 28.77 -29.77 17.48
CA ASP A 128 29.77 -28.95 18.17
C ASP A 128 29.71 -27.46 17.78
N ASP A 129 29.14 -27.12 16.63
CA ASP A 129 28.93 -25.75 16.15
C ASP A 129 27.55 -25.18 16.50
N GLY A 130 26.78 -25.91 17.31
CA GLY A 130 25.45 -25.56 17.80
C GLY A 130 24.34 -25.76 16.76
N ARG A 131 24.65 -26.25 15.55
CA ARG A 131 23.62 -26.57 14.55
C ARG A 131 22.97 -27.91 14.86
N TRP A 132 21.71 -28.03 14.49
CA TRP A 132 20.98 -29.29 14.57
C TRP A 132 20.06 -29.44 13.37
N GLN A 133 19.83 -30.68 12.99
CA GLN A 133 19.03 -31.03 11.83
C GLN A 133 18.25 -32.33 12.08
N ILE A 134 16.93 -32.29 11.86
CA ILE A 134 16.04 -33.46 11.94
C ILE A 134 15.47 -33.70 10.55
N GLU A 135 15.70 -34.89 10.00
CA GLU A 135 15.00 -35.35 8.81
C GLU A 135 13.66 -35.95 9.23
N VAL A 136 12.56 -35.39 8.70
CA VAL A 136 11.21 -35.86 9.03
C VAL A 136 10.62 -36.69 7.88
N PRO A 137 9.81 -37.72 8.19
CA PRO A 137 9.35 -38.68 7.20
C PRO A 137 8.37 -38.11 6.17
N ALA A 138 7.64 -37.05 6.51
CA ALA A 138 6.71 -36.39 5.60
C ALA A 138 6.61 -34.88 5.90
N LYS A 139 6.08 -34.10 4.94
CA LYS A 139 5.72 -32.70 5.19
C LYS A 139 4.42 -32.68 6.01
N GLY A 140 4.40 -31.92 7.10
CA GLY A 140 3.26 -31.80 8.00
C GLY A 140 3.45 -30.72 9.05
N THR A 141 2.62 -30.72 10.09
CA THR A 141 2.85 -29.91 11.29
C THR A 141 3.58 -30.76 12.31
N TYR A 142 4.66 -30.21 12.87
CA TYR A 142 5.50 -30.83 13.89
C TYR A 142 5.61 -29.91 15.10
N SER A 143 5.46 -30.48 16.28
CA SER A 143 5.78 -29.86 17.56
C SER A 143 7.24 -30.17 17.87
N VAL A 144 8.09 -29.14 17.92
CA VAL A 144 9.52 -29.25 18.15
C VAL A 144 9.84 -28.83 19.59
N GLU A 145 10.30 -29.79 20.37
CA GLU A 145 10.61 -29.66 21.79
C GLU A 145 12.13 -29.70 21.98
N LEU A 146 12.65 -28.79 22.81
CA LEU A 146 14.03 -28.82 23.28
C LEU A 146 14.04 -29.40 24.70
N ASP A 147 14.85 -30.44 24.92
CA ASP A 147 14.98 -31.08 26.24
C ASP A 147 15.87 -30.21 27.15
N GLU A 148 15.25 -29.45 28.04
CA GLU A 148 15.93 -28.54 28.96
C GLU A 148 16.88 -29.25 29.94
N SER A 149 16.70 -30.56 30.17
CA SER A 149 17.61 -31.33 31.04
C SER A 149 18.97 -31.61 30.39
N THR A 150 19.08 -31.42 29.07
CA THR A 150 20.31 -31.59 28.30
C THR A 150 21.06 -30.28 28.08
N LEU A 151 20.58 -29.17 28.63
CA LEU A 151 21.26 -27.89 28.56
C LEU A 151 22.50 -27.87 29.48
N PRO A 152 23.62 -27.24 29.04
CA PRO A 152 24.77 -27.01 29.91
C PRO A 152 24.41 -26.20 31.16
N ASP A 153 25.14 -26.44 32.26
CA ASP A 153 24.92 -25.77 33.55
C ASP A 153 24.92 -24.24 33.40
N GLY A 154 23.84 -23.59 33.85
CA GLY A 154 23.69 -22.13 33.82
C GLY A 154 22.99 -21.55 32.57
N VAL A 155 22.54 -22.40 31.63
CA VAL A 155 21.79 -21.97 30.44
C VAL A 155 20.32 -22.37 30.57
N SER A 156 19.43 -21.39 30.47
CA SER A 156 17.97 -21.59 30.40
C SER A 156 17.40 -20.95 29.14
N LEU A 157 16.22 -21.42 28.72
CA LEU A 157 15.44 -20.74 27.68
C LEU A 157 15.08 -19.32 28.15
N ALA A 158 15.01 -18.38 27.21
CA ALA A 158 14.62 -17.02 27.52
C ALA A 158 13.19 -16.94 28.10
N ASP A 159 12.97 -16.05 29.06
CA ASP A 159 11.67 -15.84 29.70
C ASP A 159 10.55 -15.58 28.66
N GLY A 160 9.46 -16.33 28.76
CA GLY A 160 8.30 -16.22 27.86
C GLY A 160 8.46 -16.95 26.52
N GLN A 161 9.52 -17.75 26.33
CA GLN A 161 9.65 -18.59 25.16
C GLN A 161 8.81 -19.87 25.28
N GLU A 162 7.98 -20.14 24.27
CA GLU A 162 7.19 -21.37 24.17
C GLU A 162 8.10 -22.57 23.85
N ASN A 163 7.97 -23.65 24.63
CA ASN A 163 8.58 -24.96 24.42
C ASN A 163 7.54 -26.01 24.83
N PRO A 164 6.98 -26.82 23.91
CA PRO A 164 7.39 -27.02 22.53
C PRO A 164 6.90 -25.94 21.54
N ARG A 165 7.57 -25.83 20.39
CA ARG A 165 7.27 -24.87 19.31
C ARG A 165 6.65 -25.57 18.10
N GLU A 166 5.53 -25.05 17.60
CA GLU A 166 4.93 -25.58 16.37
C GLU A 166 5.63 -25.07 15.11
N VAL A 167 5.92 -25.99 14.20
CA VAL A 167 6.41 -25.73 12.84
C VAL A 167 5.56 -26.48 11.84
N SER A 168 5.11 -25.77 10.81
CA SER A 168 4.35 -26.37 9.71
C SER A 168 5.13 -26.26 8.41
N PHE A 169 5.26 -27.38 7.71
CA PHE A 169 5.81 -27.41 6.36
C PHE A 169 4.75 -26.91 5.37
N GLY A 170 4.99 -25.74 4.77
CA GLY A 170 4.29 -25.32 3.55
C GLY A 170 4.79 -26.10 2.33
N ASN A 171 5.07 -25.41 1.22
CA ASN A 171 5.67 -26.07 0.04
C ASN A 171 7.19 -26.31 0.15
N THR A 172 7.84 -25.81 1.20
CA THR A 172 9.27 -25.99 1.46
C THR A 172 9.58 -27.42 1.94
N THR A 173 10.79 -27.90 1.67
CA THR A 173 11.35 -29.11 2.33
C THR A 173 12.21 -28.74 3.53
N ARG A 174 12.35 -27.45 3.87
CA ARG A 174 13.12 -26.97 5.02
C ARG A 174 12.29 -26.08 5.91
N ALA A 175 12.29 -26.35 7.21
CA ALA A 175 11.70 -25.50 8.23
C ALA A 175 12.75 -25.10 9.27
N GLY A 176 12.67 -23.87 9.75
CA GLY A 176 13.61 -23.31 10.72
C GLY A 176 12.95 -23.13 12.09
N VAL A 177 13.58 -23.63 13.15
CA VAL A 177 13.19 -23.32 14.53
C VAL A 177 14.34 -22.61 15.23
N ILE A 178 14.03 -21.53 15.92
CA ILE A 178 15.00 -20.75 16.70
C ILE A 178 14.58 -20.83 18.16
N PHE A 179 15.51 -21.22 19.02
CA PHE A 179 15.38 -21.11 20.47
C PHE A 179 16.33 -20.00 20.93
N GLN A 180 15.81 -19.08 21.75
CA GLN A 180 16.56 -18.02 22.42
C GLN A 180 16.86 -18.47 23.85
N PHE A 181 18.04 -18.09 24.33
CA PHE A 181 18.55 -18.43 25.64
C PHE A 181 18.82 -17.15 26.41
N GLY A 182 18.61 -17.18 27.73
CA GLY A 182 18.83 -16.04 28.61
C GLY A 182 19.01 -16.52 30.04
N ALA A 183 19.88 -15.84 30.79
CA ALA A 183 20.15 -16.17 32.18
C ALA A 183 18.87 -16.02 33.02
N GLY A 184 18.43 -17.11 33.65
CA GLY A 184 17.39 -17.07 34.68
C GLY A 184 17.83 -16.19 35.84
N GLY A 185 17.25 -15.00 35.97
CA GLY A 185 17.55 -14.05 37.04
C GLY A 185 16.76 -12.76 36.85
N GLY A 186 15.79 -12.50 37.73
CA GLY A 186 14.75 -11.50 37.56
C GLY A 186 15.20 -10.04 37.39
N ALA A 187 14.34 -9.29 36.70
CA ALA A 187 14.13 -7.84 36.74
C ALA A 187 15.37 -6.92 36.68
N ALA A 188 15.63 -6.30 35.53
CA ALA A 188 15.73 -4.84 35.37
C ALA A 188 16.20 -4.43 33.96
N ALA A 189 15.74 -3.23 33.59
CA ALA A 189 16.08 -2.36 32.47
C ALA A 189 17.48 -2.49 31.81
N ALA A 190 17.48 -2.23 30.50
CA ALA A 190 18.66 -1.91 29.69
C ALA A 190 19.59 -0.87 30.35
N PRO A 191 20.89 -0.90 30.01
CA PRO A 191 21.38 0.05 29.03
C PRO A 191 22.44 -0.50 28.05
N ALA A 192 22.70 0.30 27.01
CA ALA A 192 23.66 0.08 25.92
C ALA A 192 25.14 -0.06 26.36
N PRO A 193 26.02 -0.52 25.45
CA PRO A 193 27.38 0.02 25.34
C PRO A 193 27.73 0.40 23.88
N SER A 194 28.22 1.60 23.54
CA SER A 194 29.57 2.16 23.75
C SER A 194 30.70 1.23 23.35
N GLY A 195 31.39 1.58 22.26
CA GLY A 195 32.52 0.82 21.74
C GLY A 195 33.85 1.05 22.46
N ALA A 196 34.77 0.12 22.26
CA ALA A 196 36.17 0.32 21.89
C ALA A 196 36.88 -1.04 21.91
N ASP A 197 37.66 -1.28 20.86
CA ASP A 197 38.91 -2.05 20.73
C ASP A 197 39.17 -3.24 21.67
N ASP A 198 39.43 -4.43 21.12
CA ASP A 198 40.80 -4.85 20.82
C ASP A 198 40.81 -6.17 20.01
N THR A 199 41.87 -6.28 19.23
CA THR A 199 42.32 -7.37 18.39
C THR A 199 42.39 -8.75 19.05
N THR A 200 42.00 -9.79 18.31
CA THR A 200 42.75 -11.06 18.18
C THR A 200 42.06 -11.98 17.16
N ALA A 201 42.80 -12.34 16.12
CA ALA A 201 42.44 -13.38 15.16
C ALA A 201 42.65 -14.77 15.77
N VAL A 202 41.88 -15.81 15.38
CA VAL A 202 42.24 -16.94 14.47
C VAL A 202 41.42 -18.17 14.98
N PRO A 203 41.11 -19.29 14.24
CA PRO A 203 41.00 -19.58 12.80
C PRO A 203 39.65 -20.21 12.38
N SER A 204 39.44 -20.28 11.06
CA SER A 204 38.53 -21.19 10.36
C SER A 204 39.13 -22.61 10.21
N SER A 205 38.33 -23.64 10.46
CA SER A 205 38.61 -25.06 10.16
C SER A 205 38.42 -25.42 8.67
N PRO A 206 38.97 -26.56 8.19
CA PRO A 206 39.46 -26.76 6.82
C PRO A 206 38.43 -27.36 5.86
N PRO A 207 38.80 -27.58 4.58
CA PRO A 207 38.78 -28.98 4.13
C PRO A 207 40.01 -29.44 3.34
N THR A 208 40.12 -30.76 3.36
CA THR A 208 41.10 -31.73 2.87
C THR A 208 41.64 -31.55 1.45
N ALA A 209 42.94 -31.90 1.32
CA ALA A 209 43.75 -32.06 0.10
C ALA A 209 43.14 -33.05 -0.92
N GLY A 210 43.45 -33.00 -2.22
CA GLY A 210 44.32 -32.08 -2.97
C GLY A 210 44.44 -32.56 -4.42
N GLU A 211 44.84 -31.68 -5.35
CA GLU A 211 45.69 -32.01 -6.49
C GLU A 211 46.25 -30.72 -7.15
N THR A 212 47.54 -30.53 -6.91
CA THR A 212 48.60 -29.94 -7.76
C THR A 212 48.48 -28.57 -8.47
N ALA A 213 49.44 -27.72 -8.09
CA ALA A 213 50.20 -26.71 -8.86
C ALA A 213 49.55 -25.36 -9.22
N ALA A 214 50.02 -24.33 -8.51
CA ALA A 214 50.00 -22.91 -8.90
C ALA A 214 50.96 -22.66 -10.10
N PRO A 215 50.91 -21.50 -10.81
CA PRO A 215 51.28 -20.22 -10.18
C PRO A 215 50.43 -18.99 -10.60
N GLY A 216 50.23 -18.11 -9.61
CA GLY A 216 50.20 -16.66 -9.80
C GLY A 216 48.91 -16.05 -10.31
N THR A 217 48.16 -15.37 -9.44
CA THR A 217 47.35 -14.23 -9.87
C THR A 217 47.27 -13.18 -8.78
N THR A 218 47.92 -12.06 -9.09
CA THR A 218 47.76 -10.69 -8.60
C THR A 218 46.55 -10.41 -7.71
N THR A 219 46.81 -9.70 -6.60
CA THR A 219 45.84 -8.93 -5.82
C THR A 219 45.01 -8.04 -6.75
N ASP A 220 43.82 -8.51 -7.14
CA ASP A 220 42.87 -7.73 -7.95
C ASP A 220 42.08 -6.79 -7.02
N THR A 221 42.49 -5.52 -7.01
CA THR A 221 41.78 -4.36 -6.45
C THR A 221 40.37 -4.17 -7.04
N GLY A 222 39.94 -5.03 -7.98
CA GLY A 222 38.59 -5.05 -8.57
C GLY A 222 37.49 -5.80 -7.80
N THR A 223 37.79 -6.50 -6.69
CA THR A 223 36.79 -7.40 -6.03
C THR A 223 35.69 -6.64 -5.27
N GLY A 224 36.03 -5.56 -4.56
CA GLY A 224 35.04 -4.73 -3.83
C GLY A 224 34.10 -3.96 -4.78
N GLY A 225 34.64 -3.45 -5.89
CA GLY A 225 33.86 -2.76 -6.93
C GLY A 225 32.92 -3.71 -7.69
N ARG A 226 33.35 -4.94 -7.96
CA ARG A 226 32.49 -5.99 -8.54
C ARG A 226 31.38 -6.41 -7.57
N ALA A 227 31.66 -6.58 -6.28
CA ALA A 227 30.66 -6.92 -5.27
C ALA A 227 29.61 -5.81 -5.09
N PHE A 228 30.05 -4.55 -4.98
CA PHE A 228 29.14 -3.40 -4.90
C PHE A 228 28.30 -3.24 -6.18
N GLY A 229 28.92 -3.40 -7.36
CA GLY A 229 28.23 -3.32 -8.65
C GLY A 229 27.13 -4.37 -8.80
N VAL A 230 27.35 -5.59 -8.32
CA VAL A 230 26.33 -6.66 -8.31
C VAL A 230 25.19 -6.33 -7.34
N VAL A 231 25.50 -5.86 -6.13
CA VAL A 231 24.45 -5.45 -5.17
C VAL A 231 23.64 -4.28 -5.73
N LEU A 232 24.30 -3.25 -6.26
CA LEU A 232 23.66 -2.08 -6.86
C LEU A 232 22.77 -2.49 -8.04
N GLY A 233 23.26 -3.35 -8.94
CA GLY A 233 22.48 -3.87 -10.06
C GLY A 233 21.25 -4.66 -9.62
N ALA A 234 21.38 -5.49 -8.59
CA ALA A 234 20.27 -6.25 -8.03
C ALA A 234 19.20 -5.32 -7.41
N ARG A 235 19.61 -4.29 -6.66
CA ARG A 235 18.71 -3.31 -6.04
C ARG A 235 18.05 -2.39 -7.07
N ALA A 236 18.78 -1.95 -8.09
CA ALA A 236 18.24 -1.14 -9.18
C ALA A 236 17.15 -1.91 -9.96
N ARG A 237 17.36 -3.19 -10.24
CA ARG A 237 16.36 -4.07 -10.89
C ARG A 237 15.12 -4.29 -10.00
N ALA A 238 15.33 -4.53 -8.71
CA ALA A 238 14.23 -4.62 -7.75
C ALA A 238 13.43 -3.31 -7.74
N GLY A 239 14.13 -2.17 -7.74
CA GLY A 239 13.55 -0.84 -7.80
C GLY A 239 12.79 -0.54 -9.09
N LEU A 240 13.27 -1.03 -10.24
CA LEU A 240 12.55 -0.98 -11.51
C LEU A 240 11.23 -1.78 -11.43
N THR A 241 11.28 -3.00 -10.90
CA THR A 241 10.10 -3.86 -10.73
C THR A 241 9.09 -3.21 -9.80
N PHE A 242 9.54 -2.77 -8.63
CA PHE A 242 8.70 -2.08 -7.66
C PHE A 242 8.15 -0.76 -8.22
N GLY A 243 8.96 0.02 -8.93
CA GLY A 243 8.56 1.28 -9.56
C GLY A 243 7.49 1.11 -10.65
N LEU A 244 7.54 0.02 -11.42
CA LEU A 244 6.51 -0.30 -12.42
C LEU A 244 5.19 -0.73 -11.77
N ILE A 245 5.24 -1.53 -10.70
CA ILE A 245 4.04 -1.90 -9.92
C ILE A 245 3.45 -0.65 -9.25
N LEU A 246 4.31 0.18 -8.65
CA LEU A 246 3.91 1.46 -8.07
C LEU A 246 3.32 2.40 -9.13
N ALA A 247 3.88 2.43 -10.35
CA ALA A 247 3.35 3.20 -11.47
C ALA A 247 1.92 2.78 -11.82
N LEU A 248 1.66 1.48 -11.86
CA LEU A 248 0.33 0.96 -12.14
C LEU A 248 -0.69 1.43 -11.08
N CYS A 249 -0.34 1.36 -9.80
CA CYS A 249 -1.19 1.86 -8.71
C CYS A 249 -1.39 3.38 -8.75
N SER A 250 -0.30 4.12 -9.01
CA SER A 250 -0.25 5.58 -9.06
C SER A 250 -0.97 6.17 -10.25
N VAL A 251 -0.95 5.52 -11.42
CA VAL A 251 -1.69 5.97 -12.62
C VAL A 251 -3.19 6.02 -12.34
N GLY A 252 -3.74 5.01 -11.64
CA GLY A 252 -5.13 5.01 -11.23
C GLY A 252 -5.48 6.16 -10.28
N LEU A 253 -4.64 6.39 -9.26
CA LEU A 253 -4.79 7.50 -8.32
C LEU A 253 -4.75 8.84 -9.05
N ASN A 254 -3.78 9.00 -9.94
CA ASN A 254 -3.54 10.26 -10.64
C ASN A 254 -4.62 10.57 -11.67
N LEU A 255 -5.27 9.56 -12.25
CA LEU A 255 -6.39 9.76 -13.16
C LEU A 255 -7.61 10.34 -12.42
N ILE A 256 -7.89 9.83 -11.21
CA ILE A 256 -8.95 10.36 -10.34
C ILE A 256 -8.59 11.79 -9.93
N LEU A 257 -7.39 11.99 -9.40
CA LEU A 257 -6.91 13.30 -8.98
C LEU A 257 -6.92 14.33 -10.11
N GLY A 258 -6.40 13.96 -11.28
CA GLY A 258 -6.31 14.86 -12.44
C GLY A 258 -7.65 15.29 -13.02
N THR A 259 -8.72 14.55 -12.76
CA THR A 259 -10.05 14.87 -13.31
C THR A 259 -11.04 15.42 -12.31
N THR A 260 -10.89 15.08 -11.02
CA THR A 260 -11.79 15.57 -9.98
C THR A 260 -11.13 16.52 -8.98
N GLY A 261 -9.80 16.67 -9.03
CA GLY A 261 -9.02 17.43 -8.04
C GLY A 261 -9.01 16.80 -6.64
N LEU A 262 -9.49 15.54 -6.50
CA LEU A 262 -9.66 14.88 -5.22
C LEU A 262 -8.47 13.98 -4.90
N ASN A 263 -7.72 14.32 -3.86
CA ASN A 263 -6.76 13.42 -3.24
C ASN A 263 -7.49 12.34 -2.42
N ASN A 264 -7.72 11.19 -3.02
CA ASN A 264 -8.46 10.10 -2.39
C ASN A 264 -7.56 9.20 -1.55
N PHE A 265 -7.59 9.35 -0.22
CA PHE A 265 -6.83 8.48 0.69
C PHE A 265 -7.35 7.04 0.75
N SER A 266 -8.58 6.77 0.29
CA SER A 266 -9.11 5.39 0.22
C SER A 266 -8.57 4.58 -0.95
N HIS A 267 -7.77 5.18 -1.84
CA HIS A 267 -7.21 4.49 -2.99
C HIS A 267 -6.30 3.34 -2.58
N GLY A 268 -5.56 3.49 -1.47
CA GLY A 268 -4.75 2.42 -0.89
C GLY A 268 -5.58 1.18 -0.56
N GLU A 269 -6.78 1.35 -0.01
CA GLU A 269 -7.66 0.21 0.28
C GLU A 269 -8.15 -0.50 -0.98
N THR A 270 -8.21 0.20 -2.11
CA THR A 270 -8.54 -0.43 -3.39
C THR A 270 -7.43 -1.36 -3.86
N VAL A 271 -6.17 -1.01 -3.58
CA VAL A 271 -5.01 -1.86 -3.82
C VAL A 271 -5.08 -3.10 -2.93
N THR A 272 -5.33 -2.94 -1.64
CA THR A 272 -5.52 -4.06 -0.70
C THR A 272 -6.64 -4.98 -1.18
N LEU A 273 -7.81 -4.40 -1.51
CA LEU A 273 -8.99 -5.13 -1.96
C LEU A 273 -8.69 -6.01 -3.17
N GLY A 274 -7.89 -5.53 -4.13
CA GLY A 274 -7.51 -6.32 -5.31
C GLY A 274 -6.82 -7.64 -4.97
N ALA A 275 -5.82 -7.63 -4.07
CA ALA A 275 -5.14 -8.86 -3.69
C ALA A 275 -5.99 -9.75 -2.78
N VAL A 276 -6.81 -9.15 -1.89
CA VAL A 276 -7.76 -9.90 -1.06
C VAL A 276 -8.78 -10.62 -1.94
N LEU A 277 -9.33 -9.96 -2.96
CA LEU A 277 -10.26 -10.57 -3.91
C LEU A 277 -9.59 -11.68 -4.73
N ALA A 278 -8.35 -11.47 -5.19
CA ALA A 278 -7.62 -12.51 -5.92
C ALA A 278 -7.38 -13.75 -5.04
N PHE A 279 -7.02 -13.55 -3.78
CA PHE A 279 -6.91 -14.63 -2.81
C PHE A 279 -8.26 -15.33 -2.58
N ALA A 280 -9.33 -14.57 -2.37
CA ALA A 280 -10.67 -15.11 -2.13
C ALA A 280 -11.16 -15.96 -3.31
N PHE A 281 -11.02 -15.45 -4.54
CA PHE A 281 -11.41 -16.20 -5.73
C PHE A 281 -10.56 -17.45 -5.93
N ALA A 282 -9.27 -17.39 -5.64
CA ALA A 282 -8.42 -18.58 -5.68
C ALA A 282 -8.80 -19.60 -4.60
N ALA A 283 -9.20 -19.15 -3.40
CA ALA A 283 -9.69 -20.01 -2.32
C ALA A 283 -11.02 -20.70 -2.66
N LEU A 284 -11.84 -20.10 -3.53
CA LEU A 284 -13.04 -20.72 -4.11
C LEU A 284 -12.72 -21.77 -5.20
N GLY A 285 -11.45 -22.08 -5.46
CA GLY A 285 -11.02 -23.06 -6.45
C GLY A 285 -10.93 -22.54 -7.88
N LEU A 286 -11.10 -21.24 -8.11
CA LEU A 286 -10.89 -20.66 -9.44
C LEU A 286 -9.41 -20.77 -9.83
N PRO A 287 -9.10 -21.12 -11.09
CA PRO A 287 -7.72 -21.10 -11.55
C PRO A 287 -7.18 -19.67 -11.46
N MET A 288 -5.92 -19.53 -11.05
CA MET A 288 -5.34 -18.24 -10.64
C MET A 288 -5.51 -17.13 -11.71
N TRP A 289 -5.34 -17.45 -12.99
CA TRP A 289 -5.53 -16.45 -14.06
C TRP A 289 -6.95 -15.90 -14.11
N LEU A 290 -7.96 -16.74 -13.84
CA LEU A 290 -9.37 -16.33 -13.80
C LEU A 290 -9.68 -15.58 -12.49
N ALA A 291 -9.07 -15.99 -11.37
CA ALA A 291 -9.14 -15.27 -10.10
C ALA A 291 -8.60 -13.83 -10.23
N ILE A 292 -7.50 -13.63 -10.97
CA ILE A 292 -6.95 -12.30 -11.26
C ILE A 292 -7.94 -11.46 -12.07
N ILE A 293 -8.52 -12.02 -13.15
CA ILE A 293 -9.50 -11.31 -13.99
C ILE A 293 -10.73 -10.92 -13.15
N ALA A 294 -11.25 -11.86 -12.35
CA ALA A 294 -12.38 -11.62 -11.46
C ALA A 294 -12.06 -10.56 -10.40
N ALA A 295 -10.85 -10.56 -9.83
CA ALA A 295 -10.41 -9.57 -8.86
C ALA A 295 -10.25 -8.17 -9.47
N VAL A 296 -9.72 -8.07 -10.70
CA VAL A 296 -9.63 -6.81 -11.43
C VAL A 296 -11.02 -6.27 -11.77
N ALA A 297 -11.93 -7.14 -12.22
CA ALA A 297 -13.33 -6.79 -12.45
C ALA A 297 -14.03 -6.35 -11.15
N GLY A 298 -13.77 -7.04 -10.03
CA GLY A 298 -14.24 -6.68 -8.70
C GLY A 298 -13.69 -5.32 -8.23
N GLY A 299 -12.42 -5.02 -8.51
CA GLY A 299 -11.84 -3.69 -8.30
C GLY A 299 -12.53 -2.61 -9.13
N GLY A 300 -12.79 -2.86 -10.41
CA GLY A 300 -13.56 -1.95 -11.27
C GLY A 300 -14.98 -1.72 -10.78
N LEU A 301 -15.67 -2.79 -10.34
CA LEU A 301 -16.99 -2.72 -9.73
C LEU A 301 -16.95 -1.89 -8.43
N TYR A 302 -15.94 -2.11 -7.59
CA TYR A 302 -15.73 -1.31 -6.38
C TYR A 302 -15.51 0.18 -6.72
N GLY A 303 -14.75 0.49 -7.77
CA GLY A 303 -14.62 1.86 -8.29
C GLY A 303 -15.96 2.47 -8.73
N TYR A 304 -16.78 1.71 -9.47
CA TYR A 304 -18.13 2.12 -9.85
C TYR A 304 -19.03 2.40 -8.64
N LEU A 305 -19.01 1.52 -7.65
CA LEU A 305 -19.79 1.66 -6.42
C LEU A 305 -19.33 2.88 -5.62
N ASN A 306 -18.03 3.11 -5.51
CA ASN A 306 -17.47 4.30 -4.87
C ASN A 306 -17.94 5.59 -5.54
N ASP A 307 -17.82 5.70 -6.87
CA ASP A 307 -18.32 6.89 -7.57
C ASP A 307 -19.81 7.06 -7.35
N THR A 308 -20.60 6.01 -7.56
CA THR A 308 -22.06 6.13 -7.57
C THR A 308 -22.65 6.40 -6.19
N LEU A 309 -22.10 5.76 -5.15
CA LEU A 309 -22.68 5.75 -3.80
C LEU A 309 -22.07 6.82 -2.89
N LEU A 310 -20.78 7.13 -3.06
CA LEU A 310 -20.06 8.05 -2.18
C LEU A 310 -19.76 9.38 -2.89
N TRP A 311 -19.02 9.34 -3.99
CA TRP A 311 -18.43 10.56 -4.56
C TRP A 311 -19.41 11.39 -5.38
N ARG A 312 -20.20 10.76 -6.24
CA ARG A 312 -21.19 11.43 -7.08
C ARG A 312 -22.25 12.17 -6.27
N PRO A 313 -22.82 11.61 -5.19
CA PRO A 313 -23.75 12.35 -4.34
C PRO A 313 -23.10 13.56 -3.65
N LEU A 314 -21.83 13.45 -3.23
CA LEU A 314 -21.10 14.58 -2.63
C LEU A 314 -20.81 15.68 -3.64
N ARG A 315 -20.37 15.34 -4.86
CA ARG A 315 -20.18 16.29 -5.95
C ARG A 315 -21.49 17.00 -6.32
N ARG A 316 -22.60 16.27 -6.41
CA ARG A 316 -23.93 16.85 -6.71
C ARG A 316 -24.42 17.82 -5.65
N ARG A 317 -24.03 17.60 -4.39
CA ARG A 317 -24.28 18.55 -3.30
C ARG A 317 -23.29 19.72 -3.26
N ARG A 318 -22.38 19.80 -4.23
CA ARG A 318 -21.32 20.83 -4.32
C ARG A 318 -20.48 20.86 -3.05
N ALA A 319 -20.20 19.69 -2.46
CA ALA A 319 -19.24 19.60 -1.37
C ALA A 319 -17.88 20.16 -1.85
N GLY A 320 -17.18 20.88 -0.99
CA GLY A 320 -15.81 21.31 -1.28
C GLY A 320 -14.84 20.12 -1.33
N LEU A 321 -13.65 20.35 -1.90
CA LEU A 321 -12.59 19.35 -1.97
C LEU A 321 -12.11 18.93 -0.58
N VAL A 322 -11.93 19.88 0.35
CA VAL A 322 -11.44 19.61 1.71
C VAL A 322 -12.39 18.66 2.48
N PRO A 323 -13.71 18.89 2.56
CA PRO A 323 -14.64 17.91 3.13
C PRO A 323 -14.60 16.54 2.46
N MET A 324 -14.47 16.47 1.13
CA MET A 324 -14.34 15.19 0.41
C MET A 324 -13.05 14.44 0.78
N MET A 325 -11.94 15.15 1.02
CA MET A 325 -10.70 14.54 1.51
C MET A 325 -10.89 13.95 2.91
N ILE A 326 -11.55 14.65 3.83
CA ILE A 326 -11.87 14.14 5.17
C ILE A 326 -12.72 12.86 5.07
N VAL A 327 -13.73 12.87 4.20
CA VAL A 327 -14.56 11.68 3.94
C VAL A 327 -13.73 10.52 3.41
N SER A 328 -12.73 10.77 2.54
CA SER A 328 -11.86 9.71 2.02
C SER A 328 -11.03 9.02 3.10
N ILE A 329 -10.58 9.77 4.12
CA ILE A 329 -9.81 9.22 5.25
C ILE A 329 -10.71 8.33 6.11
N GLY A 330 -11.91 8.82 6.47
CA GLY A 330 -12.89 8.04 7.23
C GLY A 330 -13.33 6.79 6.48
N PHE A 331 -13.54 6.91 5.17
CA PHE A 331 -13.88 5.78 4.31
C PHE A 331 -12.72 4.77 4.20
N ALA A 332 -11.48 5.23 4.09
CA ALA A 332 -10.29 4.37 4.09
C ALA A 332 -10.21 3.53 5.37
N LEU A 333 -10.36 4.15 6.54
CA LEU A 333 -10.38 3.43 7.82
C LEU A 333 -11.53 2.42 7.88
N THR A 334 -12.72 2.81 7.44
CA THR A 334 -13.90 1.94 7.42
C THR A 334 -13.63 0.69 6.57
N VAL A 335 -13.15 0.87 5.34
CA VAL A 335 -12.87 -0.26 4.43
C VAL A 335 -11.75 -1.13 4.98
N ARG A 336 -10.68 -0.54 5.54
CA ARG A 336 -9.55 -1.28 6.12
C ARG A 336 -9.99 -2.20 7.25
N TYR A 337 -10.78 -1.69 8.19
CA TYR A 337 -11.24 -2.50 9.32
C TYR A 337 -12.32 -3.50 8.92
N ILE A 338 -13.12 -3.22 7.88
CA ILE A 338 -13.99 -4.24 7.29
C ILE A 338 -13.14 -5.36 6.67
N LEU A 339 -12.09 -5.03 5.90
CA LEU A 339 -11.17 -6.03 5.35
C LEU A 339 -10.51 -6.83 6.47
N GLN A 340 -10.02 -6.18 7.53
CA GLN A 340 -9.41 -6.87 8.67
C GLN A 340 -10.40 -7.82 9.38
N PHE A 341 -11.66 -7.40 9.55
CA PHE A 341 -12.67 -8.20 10.23
C PHE A 341 -12.95 -9.52 9.50
N PHE A 342 -13.04 -9.50 8.18
CA PHE A 342 -13.35 -10.70 7.39
C PHE A 342 -12.12 -11.49 6.93
N PHE A 343 -11.02 -10.80 6.57
CA PHE A 343 -9.79 -11.44 6.09
C PHE A 343 -8.87 -11.89 7.23
N GLY A 344 -8.99 -11.23 8.39
CA GLY A 344 -8.12 -11.43 9.54
C GLY A 344 -6.84 -10.59 9.50
N GLY A 345 -6.05 -10.69 10.57
CA GLY A 345 -4.76 -10.01 10.73
C GLY A 345 -3.55 -10.78 10.17
N SER A 346 -3.74 -12.06 9.82
CA SER A 346 -2.65 -12.94 9.35
C SER A 346 -2.22 -12.60 7.92
N THR A 347 -0.93 -12.74 7.63
CA THR A 347 -0.41 -12.70 6.26
C THR A 347 -0.74 -14.00 5.54
N ARG A 348 -1.39 -13.92 4.38
CA ARG A 348 -1.66 -15.06 3.49
C ARG A 348 -0.84 -14.92 2.21
N GLN A 349 -0.59 -16.00 1.48
CA GLN A 349 0.09 -15.93 0.18
C GLN A 349 -0.86 -16.32 -0.94
N LEU A 350 -0.70 -15.67 -2.10
CA LEU A 350 -1.38 -16.10 -3.32
C LEU A 350 -0.79 -17.44 -3.79
N PRO A 351 -1.59 -18.34 -4.39
CA PRO A 351 -1.07 -19.50 -5.08
C PRO A 351 0.05 -19.14 -6.05
N TYR A 352 1.06 -20.00 -6.13
CA TYR A 352 2.26 -19.79 -6.94
C TYR A 352 3.07 -18.53 -6.56
N ALA A 353 2.90 -17.94 -5.37
CA ALA A 353 3.69 -16.78 -4.95
C ALA A 353 5.19 -17.05 -4.90
N GLN A 354 5.59 -18.30 -4.67
CA GLN A 354 6.97 -18.76 -4.79
C GLN A 354 7.14 -19.45 -6.15
N GLY A 355 7.77 -18.75 -7.09
CA GLY A 355 8.07 -19.28 -8.41
C GLY A 355 9.54 -19.71 -8.55
N PRO A 356 9.86 -20.54 -9.56
CA PRO A 356 11.24 -20.90 -9.85
C PRO A 356 12.10 -19.65 -10.08
N VAL A 357 13.32 -19.71 -9.57
CA VAL A 357 14.35 -18.68 -9.73
C VAL A 357 15.11 -18.94 -11.02
N PHE A 358 15.29 -17.90 -11.83
CA PHE A 358 16.14 -17.91 -12.99
C PHE A 358 17.42 -17.14 -12.69
N ASP A 359 18.56 -17.79 -12.86
CA ASP A 359 19.87 -17.16 -12.72
C ASP A 359 20.29 -16.58 -14.06
N LEU A 360 20.27 -15.24 -14.17
CA LEU A 360 20.86 -14.49 -15.27
C LEU A 360 22.25 -14.02 -14.84
N GLY A 361 23.21 -14.94 -14.84
CA GLY A 361 24.60 -14.66 -14.44
C GLY A 361 24.68 -14.21 -12.98
N PRO A 362 25.17 -12.99 -12.66
CA PRO A 362 25.29 -12.52 -11.28
C PRO A 362 23.95 -12.13 -10.62
N PHE A 363 22.83 -12.23 -11.34
CA PHE A 363 21.52 -11.82 -10.84
C PHE A 363 20.50 -12.95 -10.91
N SER A 364 19.79 -13.19 -9.80
CA SER A 364 18.67 -14.12 -9.76
C SER A 364 17.32 -13.38 -9.83
N ILE A 365 16.42 -13.84 -10.69
CA ILE A 365 15.05 -13.29 -10.82
C ILE A 365 14.02 -14.41 -10.67
N THR A 366 13.03 -14.22 -9.80
CA THR A 366 11.89 -15.13 -9.75
C THR A 366 11.02 -14.95 -10.98
N ARG A 367 10.42 -16.05 -11.46
CA ARG A 367 9.41 -16.00 -12.53
C ARG A 367 8.33 -14.94 -12.24
N ASN A 368 7.88 -14.87 -10.99
CA ASN A 368 6.83 -13.95 -10.55
C ASN A 368 7.22 -12.48 -10.69
N ASN A 369 8.47 -12.13 -10.35
CA ASN A 369 8.97 -10.76 -10.51
C ASN A 369 9.06 -10.38 -11.99
N LEU A 370 9.56 -11.29 -12.83
CA LEU A 370 9.64 -11.05 -14.28
C LEU A 370 8.25 -10.89 -14.90
N VAL A 371 7.31 -11.79 -14.59
CA VAL A 371 5.93 -11.72 -15.10
C VAL A 371 5.24 -10.45 -14.59
N SER A 372 5.38 -10.11 -13.30
CA SER A 372 4.79 -8.89 -12.74
C SER A 372 5.33 -7.63 -13.41
N MET A 373 6.64 -7.59 -13.67
CA MET A 373 7.28 -6.49 -14.39
C MET A 373 6.73 -6.35 -15.82
N LEU A 374 6.63 -7.45 -16.57
CA LEU A 374 6.12 -7.45 -17.93
C LEU A 374 4.63 -7.06 -18.00
N VAL A 375 3.81 -7.60 -17.11
CA VAL A 375 2.38 -7.26 -17.02
C VAL A 375 2.18 -5.80 -16.64
N ALA A 376 2.90 -5.30 -15.62
CA ALA A 376 2.81 -3.89 -15.22
C ALA A 376 3.21 -2.96 -16.38
N LEU A 377 4.34 -3.24 -17.05
CA LEU A 377 4.80 -2.47 -18.19
C LEU A 377 3.78 -2.49 -19.35
N ALA A 378 3.29 -3.67 -19.72
CA ALA A 378 2.30 -3.82 -20.79
C ALA A 378 1.02 -3.05 -20.49
N VAL A 379 0.47 -3.18 -19.28
CA VAL A 379 -0.77 -2.49 -18.88
C VAL A 379 -0.57 -0.97 -18.84
N VAL A 380 0.55 -0.49 -18.29
CA VAL A 380 0.87 0.94 -18.29
C VAL A 380 0.97 1.51 -19.70
N ILE A 381 1.60 0.79 -20.63
CA ILE A 381 1.66 1.18 -22.06
C ILE A 381 0.25 1.21 -22.66
N ILE A 382 -0.54 0.15 -22.47
CA ILE A 382 -1.90 0.06 -23.01
C ILE A 382 -2.76 1.22 -22.50
N VAL A 383 -2.77 1.47 -21.19
CA VAL A 383 -3.54 2.57 -20.58
C VAL A 383 -3.07 3.92 -21.11
N SER A 384 -1.76 4.13 -21.22
CA SER A 384 -1.20 5.37 -21.76
C SER A 384 -1.64 5.61 -23.21
N LEU A 385 -1.60 4.57 -24.05
CA LEU A 385 -2.06 4.64 -25.44
C LEU A 385 -3.58 4.89 -25.52
N LEU A 386 -4.37 4.21 -24.70
CA LEU A 386 -5.81 4.43 -24.62
C LEU A 386 -6.13 5.87 -24.20
N LEU A 387 -5.43 6.42 -23.21
CA LEU A 387 -5.66 7.80 -22.77
C LEU A 387 -5.18 8.82 -23.80
N MET A 388 -4.10 8.55 -24.55
CA MET A 388 -3.66 9.48 -25.61
C MET A 388 -4.57 9.46 -26.83
N LYS A 389 -4.88 8.26 -27.34
CA LYS A 389 -5.49 8.09 -28.68
C LYS A 389 -7.02 7.91 -28.66
N SER A 390 -7.64 7.54 -27.54
CA SER A 390 -9.10 7.27 -27.52
C SER A 390 -9.96 8.52 -27.36
N LYS A 391 -11.25 8.39 -27.74
CA LYS A 391 -12.29 9.41 -27.49
C LYS A 391 -12.50 9.66 -25.99
N ILE A 392 -12.42 8.60 -25.18
CA ILE A 392 -12.53 8.70 -23.71
C ILE A 392 -11.39 9.56 -23.17
N GLY A 393 -10.15 9.34 -23.62
CA GLY A 393 -9.00 10.14 -23.21
C GLY A 393 -9.09 11.62 -23.59
N LYS A 394 -9.66 11.93 -24.77
CA LYS A 394 -9.98 13.32 -25.15
C LYS A 394 -11.03 13.94 -24.22
N ALA A 395 -12.09 13.19 -23.90
CA ALA A 395 -13.13 13.65 -22.98
C ALA A 395 -12.58 13.84 -21.55
N THR A 396 -11.72 12.94 -21.06
CA THR A 396 -11.01 13.05 -19.78
C THR A 396 -10.22 14.35 -19.70
N ARG A 397 -9.44 14.70 -20.74
CA ARG A 397 -8.68 15.96 -20.78
C ARG A 397 -9.59 17.19 -20.81
N ALA A 398 -10.66 17.16 -21.60
CA ALA A 398 -11.63 18.26 -21.64
C ALA A 398 -12.31 18.48 -20.28
N VAL A 399 -12.66 17.39 -19.59
CA VAL A 399 -13.23 17.46 -18.22
C VAL A 399 -12.21 17.96 -17.21
N ALA A 400 -10.95 17.55 -17.30
CA ALA A 400 -9.88 18.03 -16.42
C ALA A 400 -9.57 19.52 -16.61
N ASP A 401 -9.62 20.01 -17.85
CA ASP A 401 -9.34 21.42 -18.17
C ASP A 401 -10.48 22.34 -17.71
N ASN A 402 -11.74 22.02 -18.07
CA ASN A 402 -12.91 22.77 -17.63
C ASN A 402 -14.20 21.93 -17.69
N PRO A 403 -14.69 21.40 -16.55
CA PRO A 403 -15.90 20.57 -16.52
C PRO A 403 -17.15 21.28 -17.05
N ALA A 404 -17.29 22.59 -16.81
CA ALA A 404 -18.45 23.36 -17.23
C ALA A 404 -18.48 23.52 -18.75
N LEU A 405 -17.36 23.89 -19.37
CA LEU A 405 -17.24 24.02 -20.82
C LEU A 405 -17.36 22.65 -21.52
N ALA A 406 -16.82 21.60 -20.92
CA ALA A 406 -16.97 20.23 -21.42
C ALA A 406 -18.46 19.82 -21.46
N SER A 407 -19.23 20.13 -20.40
CA SER A 407 -20.66 19.83 -20.36
C SER A 407 -21.49 20.63 -21.38
N ALA A 408 -21.14 21.91 -21.61
CA ALA A 408 -21.77 22.74 -22.63
C ALA A 408 -21.50 22.23 -24.06
N SER A 409 -20.36 21.55 -24.26
CA SER A 409 -19.97 20.93 -25.52
C SER A 409 -20.60 19.53 -25.73
N GLY A 410 -21.52 19.11 -24.87
CA GLY A 410 -22.23 17.83 -24.96
C GLY A 410 -21.52 16.63 -24.31
N ILE A 411 -20.43 16.84 -23.56
CA ILE A 411 -19.73 15.76 -22.84
C ILE A 411 -20.44 15.48 -21.52
N ASP A 412 -20.86 14.22 -21.31
CA ASP A 412 -21.39 13.74 -20.03
C ASP A 412 -20.26 13.59 -18.99
N VAL A 413 -20.00 14.67 -18.25
CA VAL A 413 -18.94 14.77 -17.22
C VAL A 413 -19.06 13.66 -16.18
N ASP A 414 -20.27 13.37 -15.72
CA ASP A 414 -20.55 12.34 -14.71
C ASP A 414 -20.13 10.94 -15.22
N ARG A 415 -20.39 10.66 -16.50
CA ARG A 415 -19.98 9.40 -17.13
C ARG A 415 -18.47 9.29 -17.30
N VAL A 416 -17.80 10.38 -17.70
CA VAL A 416 -16.34 10.41 -17.82
C VAL A 416 -15.70 10.15 -16.45
N ILE A 417 -16.14 10.84 -15.40
CA ILE A 417 -15.66 10.64 -14.03
C ILE A 417 -15.88 9.19 -13.59
N ARG A 418 -17.06 8.61 -13.84
CA ARG A 418 -17.33 7.21 -13.49
C ARG A 418 -16.38 6.23 -14.18
N ILE A 419 -16.13 6.41 -15.48
CA ILE A 419 -15.19 5.54 -16.23
C ILE A 419 -13.80 5.63 -15.61
N ILE A 420 -13.38 6.82 -15.17
CA ILE A 420 -12.10 7.04 -14.50
C ILE A 420 -12.05 6.34 -13.15
N TRP A 421 -13.12 6.40 -12.34
CA TRP A 421 -13.20 5.66 -11.08
C TRP A 421 -13.12 4.15 -11.28
N ILE A 422 -13.81 3.60 -12.29
CA ILE A 422 -13.76 2.18 -12.64
C ILE A 422 -12.35 1.79 -13.07
N THR A 423 -11.77 2.53 -14.01
CA THR A 423 -10.46 2.22 -14.58
C THR A 423 -9.37 2.37 -13.53
N GLY A 424 -9.40 3.45 -12.74
CA GLY A 424 -8.42 3.70 -11.68
C GLY A 424 -8.46 2.64 -10.58
N ALA A 425 -9.66 2.18 -10.20
CA ALA A 425 -9.82 1.12 -9.21
C ALA A 425 -9.39 -0.26 -9.76
N ALA A 426 -9.68 -0.56 -11.03
CA ALA A 426 -9.22 -1.78 -11.68
C ALA A 426 -7.69 -1.85 -11.78
N LEU A 427 -7.03 -0.72 -12.12
CA LEU A 427 -5.57 -0.63 -12.15
C LEU A 427 -4.96 -0.75 -10.74
N ALA A 428 -5.57 -0.12 -9.74
CA ALA A 428 -5.15 -0.25 -8.35
C ALA A 428 -5.27 -1.70 -7.86
N ALA A 429 -6.38 -2.38 -8.18
CA ALA A 429 -6.59 -3.77 -7.83
C ALA A 429 -5.55 -4.68 -8.48
N LEU A 430 -5.27 -4.50 -9.79
CA LEU A 430 -4.21 -5.23 -10.47
C LEU A 430 -2.84 -4.96 -9.84
N GLY A 431 -2.53 -3.70 -9.55
CA GLY A 431 -1.29 -3.31 -8.89
C GLY A 431 -1.13 -3.95 -7.51
N GLY A 432 -2.21 -4.11 -6.75
CA GLY A 432 -2.20 -4.83 -5.47
C GLY A 432 -1.90 -6.31 -5.63
N ILE A 433 -2.50 -6.96 -6.63
CA ILE A 433 -2.23 -8.37 -6.96
C ILE A 433 -0.74 -8.55 -7.33
N LEU A 434 -0.22 -7.70 -8.21
CA LEU A 434 1.19 -7.75 -8.60
C LEU A 434 2.14 -7.44 -7.44
N TYR A 435 1.75 -6.51 -6.56
CA TYR A 435 2.51 -6.21 -5.35
C TYR A 435 2.59 -7.42 -4.40
N ALA A 436 1.47 -8.13 -4.22
CA ALA A 436 1.42 -9.35 -3.41
C ALA A 436 2.24 -10.52 -3.99
N TYR A 437 2.54 -10.50 -5.30
CA TYR A 437 3.50 -11.42 -5.92
C TYR A 437 4.95 -10.95 -5.81
N TYR A 438 5.20 -9.64 -5.93
CA TYR A 438 6.54 -9.07 -5.80
C TYR A 438 7.07 -9.15 -4.36
N ARG A 439 6.19 -8.93 -3.38
CA ARG A 439 6.42 -9.13 -1.95
C ARG A 439 5.42 -10.18 -1.47
N PRO A 440 5.76 -11.49 -1.51
CA PRO A 440 4.85 -12.59 -1.18
C PRO A 440 4.13 -12.39 0.15
N GLY A 441 2.86 -12.01 0.07
CA GLY A 441 2.06 -11.68 1.25
C GLY A 441 0.89 -10.77 0.92
N VAL A 442 -0.30 -11.19 1.34
CA VAL A 442 -1.54 -10.43 1.34
C VAL A 442 -1.85 -10.14 2.81
N THR A 443 -1.82 -8.87 3.17
CA THR A 443 -2.24 -8.37 4.48
C THR A 443 -3.36 -7.35 4.29
N PHE A 444 -4.19 -7.16 5.32
CA PHE A 444 -5.34 -6.25 5.28
C PHE A 444 -4.94 -4.76 5.18
N ASN A 445 -3.68 -4.40 5.39
CA ASN A 445 -3.18 -3.02 5.40
C ASN A 445 -2.09 -2.74 4.37
N MET A 446 -1.76 -3.68 3.47
CA MET A 446 -0.67 -3.52 2.50
C MET A 446 -0.82 -2.27 1.62
N GLY A 447 -2.04 -1.95 1.21
CA GLY A 447 -2.31 -0.78 0.37
C GLY A 447 -2.09 0.55 1.09
N GLN A 448 -2.32 0.61 2.41
CA GLN A 448 -1.98 1.77 3.24
C GLN A 448 -0.47 1.99 3.27
N GLN A 449 0.32 0.92 3.42
CA GLN A 449 1.78 1.00 3.51
C GLN A 449 2.39 1.62 2.26
N ILE A 450 1.82 1.31 1.08
CA ILE A 450 2.28 1.87 -0.19
C ILE A 450 1.59 3.17 -0.61
N LEU A 451 0.52 3.58 0.08
CA LEU A 451 -0.27 4.78 -0.25
C LEU A 451 0.56 6.06 -0.25
N LEU A 452 1.41 6.22 0.77
CA LEU A 452 2.27 7.39 0.86
C LEU A 452 3.28 7.44 -0.29
N MET A 453 3.83 6.28 -0.70
CA MET A 453 4.73 6.19 -1.84
C MET A 453 4.01 6.47 -3.17
N MET A 454 2.74 6.09 -3.30
CA MET A 454 1.92 6.47 -4.46
C MET A 454 1.74 7.99 -4.53
N PHE A 455 1.40 8.64 -3.41
CA PHE A 455 1.29 10.10 -3.37
C PHE A 455 2.63 10.79 -3.64
N ALA A 456 3.73 10.28 -3.08
CA ALA A 456 5.07 10.77 -3.37
C ALA A 456 5.40 10.65 -4.88
N ALA A 457 5.08 9.51 -5.48
CA ALA A 457 5.29 9.28 -6.91
C ALA A 457 4.43 10.21 -7.79
N VAL A 458 3.17 10.42 -7.44
CA VAL A 458 2.25 11.29 -8.19
C VAL A 458 2.63 12.77 -8.06
N THR A 459 3.00 13.21 -6.85
CA THR A 459 3.47 14.60 -6.62
C THR A 459 4.82 14.85 -7.29
N LEU A 460 5.76 13.90 -7.18
CA LEU A 460 7.04 13.94 -7.90
C LEU A 460 6.84 14.00 -9.41
N GLY A 461 5.94 13.16 -9.92
CA GLY A 461 5.63 13.06 -11.33
C GLY A 461 5.01 14.32 -11.93
N GLY A 462 4.13 14.97 -11.17
CA GLY A 462 3.29 16.07 -11.62
C GLY A 462 1.82 15.67 -11.60
N LEU A 463 1.04 16.43 -10.83
CA LEU A 463 -0.38 16.17 -10.58
C LEU A 463 -1.18 16.18 -11.88
N GLY A 464 -2.07 15.19 -12.03
CA GLY A 464 -2.98 15.07 -13.17
C GLY A 464 -2.35 14.62 -14.50
N THR A 465 -1.06 14.28 -14.52
CA THR A 465 -0.39 13.75 -15.71
C THR A 465 -0.04 12.26 -15.59
N VAL A 466 -0.61 11.42 -16.45
CA VAL A 466 -0.38 9.96 -16.44
C VAL A 466 1.12 9.63 -16.57
N PHE A 467 1.82 10.31 -17.47
CA PHE A 467 3.26 10.16 -17.66
C PHE A 467 4.08 10.64 -16.47
N GLY A 468 3.62 11.71 -15.79
CA GLY A 468 4.17 12.13 -14.51
C GLY A 468 4.13 11.00 -13.50
N ALA A 469 2.96 10.39 -13.28
CA ALA A 469 2.81 9.29 -12.33
C ALA A 469 3.73 8.10 -12.65
N LEU A 470 3.94 7.78 -13.93
CA LEU A 470 4.87 6.72 -14.36
C LEU A 470 6.32 7.06 -14.00
N VAL A 471 6.81 8.22 -14.44
CA VAL A 471 8.20 8.64 -14.22
C VAL A 471 8.47 8.82 -12.72
N GLY A 472 7.55 9.46 -12.00
CA GLY A 472 7.65 9.63 -10.55
C GLY A 472 7.67 8.31 -9.80
N SER A 473 6.83 7.34 -10.20
CA SER A 473 6.84 6.00 -9.56
C SER A 473 8.11 5.23 -9.85
N LEU A 474 8.70 5.38 -11.04
CA LEU A 474 9.96 4.74 -11.38
C LEU A 474 11.12 5.32 -10.54
N ILE A 475 11.18 6.64 -10.41
CA ILE A 475 12.20 7.31 -9.58
C ILE A 475 12.03 6.91 -8.10
N VAL A 476 10.81 6.96 -7.57
CA VAL A 476 10.54 6.55 -6.18
C VAL A 476 10.87 5.07 -5.97
N GLY A 477 10.49 4.19 -6.90
CA GLY A 477 10.75 2.76 -6.79
C GLY A 477 12.23 2.42 -6.80
N ILE A 478 12.99 3.00 -7.73
CA ILE A 478 14.45 2.85 -7.81
C ILE A 478 15.11 3.36 -6.54
N PHE A 479 14.72 4.55 -6.09
CA PHE A 479 15.28 5.12 -4.88
C PHE A 479 14.99 4.27 -3.64
N VAL A 480 13.75 3.83 -3.45
CA VAL A 480 13.36 3.03 -2.28
C VAL A 480 14.17 1.75 -2.20
N GLU A 481 14.34 1.01 -3.29
CA GLU A 481 15.11 -0.24 -3.26
C GLU A 481 16.63 -0.01 -3.18
N ILE A 482 17.16 1.05 -3.82
CA ILE A 482 18.60 1.42 -3.70
C ILE A 482 18.93 1.93 -2.29
N SER A 483 18.03 2.66 -1.64
CA SER A 483 18.24 3.17 -0.29
C SER A 483 18.52 2.07 0.73
N THR A 484 18.06 0.85 0.48
CA THR A 484 18.28 -0.32 1.35
C THR A 484 19.74 -0.79 1.44
N ILE A 485 20.64 -0.23 0.63
CA ILE A 485 22.08 -0.46 0.73
C ILE A 485 22.65 0.25 1.96
N TRP A 486 22.09 1.41 2.33
CA TRP A 486 22.58 2.25 3.44
C TRP A 486 21.59 2.36 4.59
N LEU A 487 20.29 2.13 4.33
CA LEU A 487 19.23 2.20 5.32
C LEU A 487 18.65 0.80 5.58
N SER A 488 18.27 0.55 6.83
CA SER A 488 17.49 -0.64 7.19
C SER A 488 16.20 -0.72 6.38
N ALA A 489 15.74 -1.94 6.09
CA ALA A 489 14.56 -2.19 5.26
C ALA A 489 13.27 -1.55 5.81
N ASP A 490 13.19 -1.29 7.12
CA ASP A 490 12.06 -0.61 7.75
C ASP A 490 12.07 0.91 7.53
N LEU A 491 13.27 1.50 7.41
CA LEU A 491 13.45 2.94 7.20
C LEU A 491 13.30 3.35 5.72
N LYS A 492 13.25 2.40 4.78
CA LYS A 492 13.11 2.70 3.34
C LYS A 492 11.84 3.52 3.02
N TYR A 493 10.77 3.35 3.80
CA TYR A 493 9.52 4.12 3.64
C TYR A 493 9.69 5.60 4.01
N VAL A 494 10.59 5.91 4.96
CA VAL A 494 10.95 7.28 5.34
C VAL A 494 11.69 7.96 4.19
N GLY A 495 12.52 7.21 3.46
CA GLY A 495 13.24 7.73 2.28
C GLY A 495 12.30 8.29 1.22
N ALA A 496 11.18 7.61 0.93
CA ALA A 496 10.20 8.11 -0.03
C ALA A 496 9.55 9.43 0.42
N LEU A 497 9.32 9.60 1.72
CA LEU A 497 8.82 10.85 2.30
C LEU A 497 9.85 11.99 2.15
N VAL A 498 11.12 11.71 2.42
CA VAL A 498 12.21 12.70 2.27
C VAL A 498 12.29 13.18 0.82
N ILE A 499 12.22 12.27 -0.16
CA ILE A 499 12.15 12.66 -1.58
C ILE A 499 10.96 13.55 -1.86
N MET A 500 9.78 13.20 -1.37
CA MET A 500 8.58 14.00 -1.55
C MET A 500 8.77 15.40 -1.00
N ILE A 501 9.33 15.54 0.21
CA ILE A 501 9.63 16.84 0.83
C ILE A 501 10.60 17.63 -0.03
N LEU A 502 11.73 17.03 -0.42
CA LEU A 502 12.74 17.69 -1.25
C LEU A 502 12.13 18.20 -2.56
N VAL A 503 11.30 17.39 -3.21
CA VAL A 503 10.69 17.78 -4.48
C VAL A 503 9.65 18.86 -4.29
N LEU A 504 8.85 18.82 -3.23
CA LEU A 504 7.90 19.89 -2.94
C LEU A 504 8.62 21.22 -2.63
N VAL A 505 9.80 21.17 -2.00
CA VAL A 505 10.62 22.36 -1.74
C VAL A 505 11.25 22.92 -3.01
N PHE A 506 11.87 22.08 -3.84
CA PHE A 506 12.63 22.54 -5.01
C PHE A 506 11.81 22.67 -6.29
N ARG A 507 10.73 21.89 -6.43
CA ARG A 507 9.89 21.84 -7.63
C ARG A 507 8.45 21.38 -7.33
N PRO A 508 7.61 22.23 -6.71
CA PRO A 508 6.26 21.87 -6.26
C PRO A 508 5.29 21.43 -7.38
N GLN A 509 5.62 21.76 -8.63
CA GLN A 509 4.85 21.35 -9.82
C GLN A 509 5.18 19.91 -10.28
N GLY A 510 6.15 19.24 -9.66
CA GLY A 510 6.65 17.94 -10.11
C GLY A 510 7.46 18.02 -11.42
N ILE A 511 7.95 16.87 -11.88
CA ILE A 511 8.89 16.77 -13.01
C ILE A 511 8.21 17.08 -14.35
N LEU A 512 6.97 16.62 -14.52
CA LEU A 512 6.18 16.75 -15.75
C LEU A 512 4.87 17.55 -15.56
N GLY A 513 4.74 18.32 -14.48
CA GLY A 513 3.54 19.13 -14.24
C GLY A 513 3.35 20.24 -15.28
N ARG A 514 2.09 20.52 -15.62
CA ARG A 514 1.73 21.65 -16.49
C ARG A 514 2.02 22.96 -15.75
N LYS A 515 2.72 23.88 -16.41
CA LYS A 515 2.77 25.28 -15.97
C LYS A 515 1.36 25.86 -16.09
N GLU A 516 0.73 26.16 -14.96
CA GLU A 516 -0.41 27.06 -14.96
C GLU A 516 0.07 28.41 -15.47
N ARG A 517 -0.48 28.85 -16.60
CA ARG A 517 -0.28 30.22 -17.08
C ARG A 517 -1.17 31.08 -16.19
N ILE A 518 -0.59 31.58 -15.11
CA ILE A 518 -1.20 32.64 -14.31
C ILE A 518 -1.36 33.82 -15.28
N GLY A 519 -2.59 34.09 -15.66
CA GLY A 519 -2.99 35.09 -16.63
C GLY A 519 -4.20 35.84 -16.11
#